data_AF-A0A966HLX5-F1
#
_entry.id   AF-A0A966HLX5-F1
#
_cell.length_a   1.000
_cell.length_b   1.000
_cell.length_c   1.000
_cell.angle_alpha   90.00
_cell.angle_beta   90.00
_cell.angle_gamma   90.00
#
_symmetry.space_group_name_H-M   'P 1'
#
loop_
_entity.id
_entity.type
_entity.pdbx_description
1 polymer ?
#
loop_
_entity_poly.entity_id
_entity_poly.type
_entity_poly.pdbx_seq_one_letter_code
_entity_poly.pdbx_strand_id
1 'polypeptide(L)'
;MKKILLICALAIFCGVFFYTKPEFFQFLWGGQIISLPMIFGMLLILVQKETRSFNFLPKLISGALIISIFLGFSFPLIEYLNNSSNFNYPKILDIFSFSLILLVPILYGGLWGLVIKGLQIRLKTNKKRS
;
A
#
# COMPACT_ATOMS: atom_id res chain seq x y z
N MET A 1 -11.09 10.84 6.26
CA MET A 1 -11.15 10.23 4.91
C MET A 1 -10.18 10.89 3.92
N LYS A 2 -10.16 12.23 3.76
CA LYS A 2 -9.24 12.94 2.83
C LYS A 2 -7.77 12.48 2.88
N LYS A 3 -7.20 12.31 4.07
CA LYS A 3 -5.80 11.87 4.22
C LYS A 3 -5.53 10.41 3.83
N ILE A 4 -6.53 9.53 3.98
CA ILE A 4 -6.40 8.11 3.59
C ILE A 4 -6.38 8.03 2.06
N LEU A 5 -7.30 8.74 1.40
CA LEU A 5 -7.33 8.84 -0.06
C LEU A 5 -6.03 9.41 -0.62
N LEU A 6 -5.43 10.40 0.06
CA LEU A 6 -4.13 10.94 -0.33
C LEU A 6 -3.00 9.89 -0.24
N ILE A 7 -2.98 9.08 0.82
CA ILE A 7 -1.99 7.99 0.95
C ILE A 7 -2.22 6.93 -0.13
N CYS A 8 -3.48 6.56 -0.39
CA CYS A 8 -3.81 5.64 -1.48
C CYS A 8 -3.39 6.20 -2.85
N ALA A 9 -3.66 7.48 -3.13
CA ALA A 9 -3.25 8.13 -4.37
C ALA A 9 -1.73 8.16 -4.54
N LEU A 10 -0.99 8.47 -3.46
CA LEU A 10 0.48 8.42 -3.47
C LEU A 10 0.99 6.99 -3.68
N ALA A 11 0.38 5.99 -3.05
CA ALA A 11 0.76 4.59 -3.22
C ALA A 11 0.55 4.12 -4.67
N ILE A 12 -0.59 4.48 -5.28
CA ILE A 12 -0.89 4.16 -6.68
C ILE A 12 0.10 4.88 -7.60
N PHE A 13 0.33 6.18 -7.39
CA PHE A 13 1.28 6.96 -8.19
C PHE A 13 2.70 6.38 -8.10
N CYS A 14 3.19 6.08 -6.89
CA CYS A 14 4.49 5.43 -6.70
C CYS A 14 4.55 4.05 -7.37
N GLY A 15 3.48 3.24 -7.28
CA GLY A 15 3.43 1.94 -7.93
C GLY A 15 3.46 2.02 -9.46
N VAL A 16 2.69 2.94 -10.05
CA VAL A 16 2.71 3.20 -11.50
C VAL A 16 4.07 3.74 -11.94
N PHE A 17 4.65 4.66 -11.19
CA PHE A 17 5.98 5.20 -11.47
C PHE A 17 7.07 4.13 -11.38
N PHE A 18 6.97 3.23 -10.41
CA PHE A 18 7.86 2.07 -10.26
C PHE A 18 7.77 1.12 -11.46
N TYR A 19 6.55 0.82 -11.92
CA TYR A 19 6.31 -0.05 -13.08
C TYR A 19 6.81 0.55 -14.39
N THR A 20 6.61 1.85 -14.59
CA THR A 20 6.97 2.55 -15.83
C THR A 20 8.45 2.92 -15.92
N LYS A 21 9.11 3.17 -14.80
CA LYS A 21 10.53 3.53 -14.75
C LYS A 21 11.32 2.65 -13.76
N PRO A 22 11.42 1.33 -14.01
CA PRO A 22 12.10 0.40 -13.10
C PRO A 22 13.60 0.71 -12.94
N GLU A 23 14.23 1.34 -13.94
CA GLU A 23 15.63 1.75 -13.92
C GLU A 23 15.97 2.70 -12.76
N PHE A 24 15.07 3.64 -12.46
CA PHE A 24 15.23 4.57 -11.34
C PHE A 24 15.19 3.86 -9.99
N PHE A 25 14.66 2.63 -9.94
CA PHE A 25 14.49 1.86 -8.72
C PHE A 25 15.35 0.60 -8.69
N GLN A 26 16.34 0.46 -9.57
CA GLN A 26 17.27 -0.69 -9.57
C GLN A 26 17.92 -0.93 -8.20
N PHE A 27 18.12 0.14 -7.40
CA PHE A 27 18.63 0.05 -6.03
C PHE A 27 17.64 -0.57 -5.01
N LEU A 28 16.36 -0.73 -5.37
CA LEU A 28 15.30 -1.37 -4.56
C LEU A 28 14.95 -2.77 -5.06
N TRP A 29 15.62 -3.30 -6.08
CA TRP A 29 15.32 -4.63 -6.60
C TRP A 29 15.69 -5.71 -5.57
N GLY A 30 14.70 -6.47 -5.11
CA GLY A 30 14.82 -7.50 -4.08
C GLY A 30 13.74 -7.38 -2.99
N GLY A 31 14.04 -7.82 -1.76
CA GLY A 31 13.10 -7.74 -0.62
C GLY A 31 12.66 -6.31 -0.28
N GLN A 32 13.38 -5.29 -0.75
CA GLN A 32 13.07 -3.88 -0.55
C GLN A 32 11.83 -3.42 -1.34
N ILE A 33 11.47 -4.09 -2.44
CA ILE A 33 10.19 -3.86 -3.15
C ILE A 33 9.00 -4.04 -2.21
N ILE A 34 9.11 -4.96 -1.25
CA ILE A 34 8.06 -5.28 -0.28
C ILE A 34 7.94 -4.17 0.79
N SER A 35 9.00 -3.39 1.01
CA SER A 35 9.04 -2.33 2.02
C SER A 35 8.11 -1.16 1.69
N LEU A 36 7.98 -0.79 0.42
CA LEU A 36 7.12 0.31 -0.03
C LEU A 36 5.64 0.08 0.29
N PRO A 37 5.03 -1.05 -0.13
CA PRO A 37 3.67 -1.42 0.27
C PRO A 37 3.50 -1.45 1.79
N MET A 38 4.51 -1.94 2.51
CA MET A 38 4.50 -2.00 3.98
C MET A 38 4.48 -0.61 4.63
N ILE A 39 5.28 0.33 4.12
CA ILE A 39 5.30 1.73 4.58
C ILE A 39 3.94 2.39 4.34
N PHE A 40 3.34 2.19 3.16
CA PHE A 40 2.00 2.71 2.87
C PHE A 40 0.95 2.11 3.80
N GLY A 41 1.02 0.81 4.08
CA GLY A 41 0.22 0.13 5.09
C GLY A 41 0.31 0.80 6.47
N MET A 42 1.54 1.08 6.93
CA MET A 42 1.78 1.75 8.20
C MET A 42 1.19 3.18 8.22
N LEU A 43 1.42 3.96 7.16
CA LEU A 43 0.92 5.32 7.03
C LEU A 43 -0.62 5.38 7.05
N LEU A 44 -1.29 4.41 6.41
CA LEU A 44 -2.76 4.29 6.41
C LEU A 44 -3.34 4.26 7.83
N ILE A 45 -2.58 3.80 8.82
CA ILE A 45 -2.99 3.74 10.22
C ILE A 45 -2.54 4.98 11.01
N LEU A 46 -1.28 5.36 10.86
CA LEU A 46 -0.67 6.44 11.64
C LEU A 46 -1.35 7.79 11.40
N VAL A 47 -1.83 8.03 10.18
CA VAL A 47 -2.45 9.31 9.78
C VAL A 47 -3.89 9.46 10.28
N GLN A 48 -4.51 8.38 10.74
CA GLN A 48 -5.87 8.43 11.28
C GLN A 48 -5.86 9.14 12.65
N LYS A 49 -6.92 9.89 12.99
CA LYS A 49 -7.07 10.52 14.32
C LYS A 49 -7.79 9.64 15.34
N GLU A 50 -8.30 8.51 14.89
CA GLU A 50 -9.00 7.52 15.71
C GLU A 50 -8.10 7.07 16.89
N THR A 51 -8.71 6.73 18.01
CA THR A 51 -8.04 6.23 19.22
C THR A 51 -8.31 4.75 19.48
N ARG A 52 -9.37 4.18 18.88
CA ARG A 52 -9.79 2.78 19.07
C ARG A 52 -9.29 1.88 17.95
N SER A 53 -8.58 0.82 18.31
CA SER A 53 -7.97 -0.19 17.42
C SER A 53 -8.95 -0.78 16.38
N PHE A 54 -10.21 -0.98 16.76
CA PHE A 54 -11.22 -1.62 15.91
C PHE A 54 -11.74 -0.72 14.77
N ASN A 55 -11.63 0.61 14.90
CA ASN A 55 -12.06 1.54 13.85
C ASN A 55 -11.03 1.70 12.72
N PHE A 56 -9.83 1.16 12.91
CA PHE A 56 -8.76 1.24 11.92
C PHE A 56 -8.79 0.09 10.92
N LEU A 57 -9.13 -1.11 11.38
CA LEU A 57 -9.04 -2.34 10.58
C LEU A 57 -9.88 -2.26 9.29
N PRO A 58 -11.14 -1.81 9.32
CA PRO A 58 -11.94 -1.67 8.09
C PRO A 58 -11.35 -0.65 7.11
N LYS A 59 -10.70 0.41 7.62
CA LYS A 59 -10.06 1.46 6.81
C LYS A 59 -8.74 0.99 6.19
N LEU A 60 -8.01 0.14 6.90
CA LEU A 60 -6.81 -0.52 6.38
C LEU A 60 -7.18 -1.49 5.26
N ILE A 61 -8.18 -2.34 5.49
CA ILE A 61 -8.64 -3.32 4.49
C ILE A 61 -9.16 -2.60 3.25
N SER A 62 -10.02 -1.59 3.40
CA SER A 62 -10.52 -0.82 2.25
C SER A 62 -9.40 -0.07 1.52
N GLY A 63 -8.47 0.56 2.24
CA GLY A 63 -7.32 1.23 1.62
C GLY A 63 -6.39 0.28 0.88
N ALA A 64 -6.12 -0.90 1.45
CA ALA A 64 -5.30 -1.93 0.84
C ALA A 64 -5.96 -2.49 -0.42
N LEU A 65 -7.27 -2.79 -0.37
CA LEU A 65 -8.03 -3.24 -1.54
C LEU A 65 -8.04 -2.21 -2.65
N ILE A 66 -8.25 -0.93 -2.33
CA ILE A 66 -8.21 0.15 -3.33
C ILE A 66 -6.85 0.18 -4.02
N ILE A 67 -5.75 0.16 -3.25
CA ILE A 67 -4.39 0.20 -3.82
C ILE A 67 -4.15 -1.02 -4.71
N SER A 68 -4.44 -2.23 -4.23
CA SER A 68 -4.22 -3.47 -4.98
C SER A 68 -5.07 -3.54 -6.25
N ILE A 69 -6.36 -3.21 -6.19
CA ILE A 69 -7.25 -3.22 -7.35
C ILE A 69 -6.78 -2.19 -8.38
N PHE A 70 -6.46 -0.97 -7.95
CA PHE A 70 -5.99 0.06 -8.88
C PHE A 70 -4.69 -0.35 -9.56
N LEU A 71 -3.70 -0.88 -8.83
CA LEU A 71 -2.46 -1.36 -9.45
C LEU A 71 -2.72 -2.55 -10.39
N GLY A 72 -3.60 -3.47 -10.01
CA GLY A 72 -4.03 -4.60 -10.83
C GLY A 72 -4.68 -4.20 -12.16
N PHE A 73 -5.37 -3.06 -12.22
CA PHE A 73 -5.89 -2.51 -13.49
C PHE A 73 -4.88 -1.61 -14.22
N SER A 74 -4.07 -0.85 -13.49
CA SER A 74 -3.14 0.13 -14.07
C SER A 74 -2.03 -0.56 -14.85
N PHE A 75 -1.42 -1.61 -14.29
CA PHE A 75 -0.27 -2.27 -14.91
C PHE A 75 -0.61 -2.95 -16.24
N PRO A 76 -1.70 -3.75 -16.35
CA PRO A 76 -2.10 -4.32 -17.64
C PRO A 76 -2.51 -3.27 -18.67
N LEU A 77 -3.11 -2.16 -18.23
CA LEU A 77 -3.51 -1.08 -19.14
C LEU A 77 -2.27 -0.35 -19.70
N ILE A 78 -1.23 -0.13 -18.90
CA ILE A 78 0.05 0.41 -19.36
C ILE A 78 0.73 -0.55 -20.33
N GLU A 79 0.73 -1.85 -20.02
CA GLU A 79 1.27 -2.90 -20.90
C GLU A 79 0.53 -2.92 -22.25
N TYR A 80 -0.80 -2.76 -22.25
CA TYR A 80 -1.64 -2.73 -23.45
C TYR A 80 -1.28 -1.55 -24.36
N LEU A 81 -1.18 -0.36 -23.78
CA LEU A 81 -0.86 0.86 -24.52
C LEU A 81 0.54 0.83 -25.13
N ASN A 82 1.51 0.17 -24.47
CA ASN A 82 2.88 0.11 -24.96
C ASN A 82 3.12 -1.01 -25.99
N ASN A 83 2.44 -2.15 -25.87
CA ASN A 83 2.76 -3.36 -26.64
C ASN A 83 1.58 -3.87 -27.50
N SER A 84 0.87 -2.96 -28.17
CA SER A 84 -0.39 -3.15 -28.92
C SER A 84 -0.55 -4.41 -29.81
N SER A 85 0.51 -5.16 -30.11
CA SER A 85 0.48 -6.38 -30.94
C SER A 85 0.71 -7.71 -30.21
N ASN A 86 1.13 -7.73 -28.93
CA ASN A 86 1.48 -8.96 -28.19
C ASN A 86 0.79 -9.05 -26.80
N PHE A 87 -0.49 -8.71 -26.76
CA PHE A 87 -1.28 -8.70 -25.52
C PHE A 87 -1.67 -10.11 -25.09
N ASN A 88 -0.77 -10.76 -24.34
CA ASN A 88 -0.97 -12.11 -23.81
C ASN A 88 -1.83 -12.09 -22.54
N TYR A 89 -3.06 -12.60 -22.63
CA TYR A 89 -3.96 -12.84 -21.49
C TYR A 89 -3.31 -13.51 -20.26
N PRO A 90 -2.43 -14.53 -20.39
CA PRO A 90 -1.77 -15.12 -19.23
C PRO A 90 -0.91 -14.11 -18.44
N LYS A 91 -0.28 -13.13 -19.11
CA LYS A 91 0.48 -12.07 -18.42
C LYS A 91 -0.41 -11.15 -17.59
N ILE A 92 -1.66 -10.92 -18.01
CA ILE A 92 -2.61 -10.07 -17.26
C ILE A 92 -2.96 -10.74 -15.94
N LEU A 93 -3.25 -12.04 -15.96
CA LEU A 93 -3.54 -12.82 -14.76
C LEU A 93 -2.34 -12.83 -13.80
N ASP A 94 -1.12 -12.94 -14.32
CA ASP A 94 0.10 -12.88 -13.51
C ASP A 94 0.29 -11.49 -12.85
N ILE A 95 0.08 -10.41 -13.61
CA ILE A 95 0.17 -9.03 -13.11
C ILE A 95 -0.91 -8.77 -12.05
N PHE A 96 -2.14 -9.23 -12.30
CA PHE A 96 -3.24 -9.08 -11.35
C PHE A 96 -2.98 -9.88 -10.07
N SER A 97 -2.47 -11.10 -10.20
CA SER A 97 -2.07 -11.95 -9.06
C SER A 97 -0.95 -11.31 -8.25
N PHE A 98 0.05 -10.72 -8.92
CA PHE A 98 1.11 -9.97 -8.27
C PHE A 98 0.56 -8.75 -7.49
N SER A 99 -0.38 -7.99 -8.08
CA SER A 99 -1.01 -6.84 -7.41
C SER A 99 -1.82 -7.24 -6.15
N LEU A 100 -2.41 -8.44 -6.14
CA LEU A 100 -3.09 -9.01 -4.98
C LEU A 100 -2.09 -9.48 -3.92
N ILE A 101 -0.93 -10.02 -4.32
CA ILE A 101 0.14 -10.39 -3.37
C ILE A 101 0.64 -9.16 -2.59
N LEU A 102 0.66 -7.97 -3.21
CA LEU A 102 0.99 -6.70 -2.53
C LEU A 102 0.03 -6.33 -1.40
N LEU A 103 -1.16 -6.93 -1.33
CA LEU A 103 -2.10 -6.74 -0.23
C LEU A 103 -1.50 -7.22 1.10
N VAL A 104 -0.76 -8.33 1.08
CA VAL A 104 -0.16 -8.95 2.27
C VAL A 104 0.80 -7.99 2.99
N PRO A 105 1.83 -7.39 2.33
CA PRO A 105 2.70 -6.44 2.97
C PRO A 105 1.99 -5.13 3.37
N ILE A 106 0.97 -4.67 2.63
CA ILE A 106 0.17 -3.49 3.04
C ILE A 106 -0.56 -3.77 4.36
N LEU A 107 -1.23 -4.92 4.47
CA LEU A 107 -1.91 -5.31 5.70
C LEU A 107 -0.91 -5.49 6.86
N TYR A 108 0.22 -6.14 6.60
CA TYR A 108 1.27 -6.34 7.59
C TYR A 108 1.87 -5.03 8.10
N GLY A 109 2.15 -4.08 7.19
CA GLY A 109 2.58 -2.74 7.55
C GLY A 109 1.55 -1.97 8.37
N GLY A 110 0.25 -2.14 8.05
CA GLY A 110 -0.83 -1.58 8.84
C GLY A 110 -0.91 -2.16 10.25
N LEU A 111 -0.70 -3.46 10.43
CA LEU A 111 -0.62 -4.06 11.77
C LEU A 111 0.52 -3.44 12.60
N TRP A 112 1.69 -3.23 12.00
CA TRP A 112 2.79 -2.51 12.66
C TRP A 112 2.42 -1.06 13.01
N GLY A 113 1.71 -0.36 12.11
CA GLY A 113 1.16 0.96 12.39
C GLY A 113 0.22 0.99 13.59
N LEU A 114 -0.58 -0.07 13.79
CA LEU A 114 -1.46 -0.22 14.95
C LEU A 114 -0.66 -0.38 16.24
N VAL A 115 0.39 -1.21 16.21
CA VAL A 115 1.28 -1.40 17.37
C VAL A 115 1.92 -0.08 17.79
N ILE A 116 2.51 0.66 16.85
CA ILE A 116 3.12 1.97 17.12
C ILE A 116 2.11 2.94 17.73
N LYS A 117 0.91 2.99 17.17
CA LYS A 117 -0.12 3.90 17.65
C LYS A 117 -0.62 3.53 19.04
N GLY A 118 -0.79 2.24 19.32
CA GLY A 118 -1.12 1.73 20.66
C GLY A 118 -0.07 2.13 21.69
N LEU A 119 1.21 2.00 21.34
CA LEU A 119 2.33 2.45 22.19
C LEU A 119 2.28 3.97 22.45
N GLN A 120 2.05 4.78 21.41
CA GLN A 120 1.94 6.24 21.56
C GLN A 120 0.82 6.66 22.50
N ILE A 121 -0.34 5.98 22.43
CA ILE A 121 -1.47 6.24 23.33
C ILE A 121 -1.10 5.88 24.77
N ARG A 122 -0.47 4.72 24.98
CA ARG A 122 -0.05 4.28 26.33
C ARG A 122 0.98 5.23 26.96
N LEU A 123 1.97 5.67 26.20
CA LEU A 123 2.98 6.63 26.65
C LEU A 123 2.38 7.99 27.01
N LYS A 124 1.44 8.51 26.21
CA LYS A 124 0.73 9.77 26.51
C LYS A 124 -0.12 9.68 27.78
N THR A 125 -0.76 8.54 28.02
CA THR A 125 -1.56 8.33 29.23
C THR A 125 -0.70 8.25 30.48
N ASN A 126 0.46 7.57 30.42
CA ASN A 126 1.41 7.54 31.54
C ASN A 126 1.97 8.92 31.87
N LYS A 127 2.28 9.75 30.86
CA LYS A 127 2.79 11.11 31.07
C LYS A 127 1.77 12.07 31.69
N LYS A 128 0.46 11.80 31.57
CA LYS A 128 -0.59 12.60 32.22
C LYS A 128 -0.88 12.21 33.68
N ARG A 129 -0.36 11.06 34.13
CA ARG A 129 -0.52 10.54 35.50
C ARG A 129 0.71 10.79 36.38
N SER A 130 1.79 11.25 35.79
CA SER A 130 2.99 11.79 36.45
C SER A 130 2.89 13.30 36.50
#